data_AF-A0A1V4ZZ31-F1
#
_entry.id   AF-A0A1V4ZZ31-F1
#
_cell.length_a   1.000
_cell.length_b   1.000
_cell.length_c   1.000
_cell.angle_alpha   90.00
_cell.angle_beta   90.00
_cell.angle_gamma   90.00
#
_symmetry.space_group_name_H-M   'P 1'
#
loop_
_entity.id
_entity.type
_entity.pdbx_description
1 polymer ?
#
loop_
_entity_poly.entity_id
_entity_poly.type
_entity_poly.pdbx_seq_one_letter_code
_entity_poly.pdbx_strand_id
1 'polypeptide(L)'
;MVIEMEKKWFVGFFLVILTIALSLVFMLGIGSNPAAGSVDSSDFANQNGDIAGSLSYQIDMNSSMPANPETILVYKTNPPIVNKETTLALAKKFNVTGTLRGDCVVQSDDLMYGLEILKISGSTRYTNANRPNELMDSPNKLPSDKEAERIATQFLEGQDLFPKGAYFSGIERYYVKSMDKNGNEIQHYGRIEVKYGRALNNIKVIGSGITVAIGGNGDIIEYSTIWREYTPVKGFPLKSPETAFAELKKVGVKTGIETPSRVTINNVYLAYASKAPAFEEDYLEPVWVFKGEKTMKDAQTRPVTEYIPALTDDAVKSLSSS
;
A
#
# COMPACT_ATOMS: atom_id res chain seq x y z
N MET A 1 22.89 -49.11 17.47
CA MET A 1 21.60 -48.46 17.18
C MET A 1 21.64 -47.11 17.89
N VAL A 2 21.32 -46.01 17.19
CA VAL A 2 21.58 -44.59 17.54
C VAL A 2 22.78 -44.04 16.76
N ILE A 3 22.53 -43.55 15.54
CA ILE A 3 23.02 -42.27 14.96
C ILE A 3 22.17 -42.01 13.69
N GLU A 4 20.92 -41.55 13.82
CA GLU A 4 20.17 -41.05 12.65
C GLU A 4 19.03 -40.10 13.03
N MET A 5 19.31 -39.08 13.86
CA MET A 5 18.27 -38.15 14.30
C MET A 5 18.65 -36.66 14.32
N GLU A 6 19.67 -36.23 13.57
CA GLU A 6 20.07 -34.80 13.58
C GLU A 6 20.08 -34.09 12.21
N LYS A 7 19.78 -34.77 11.09
CA LYS A 7 19.81 -34.11 9.76
C LYS A 7 18.49 -33.51 9.27
N LYS A 8 17.34 -33.80 9.91
CA LYS A 8 16.02 -33.30 9.44
C LYS A 8 15.68 -31.89 9.94
N TRP A 9 16.29 -31.43 11.04
CA TRP A 9 16.03 -30.08 11.59
C TRP A 9 16.78 -28.96 10.86
N PHE A 10 17.93 -29.27 10.25
CA PHE A 10 18.74 -28.26 9.56
C PHE A 10 18.22 -27.90 8.16
N VAL A 11 17.53 -28.83 7.48
CA VAL A 11 16.97 -28.60 6.13
C VAL A 11 15.69 -27.75 6.19
N GLY A 12 14.91 -27.84 7.28
CA GLY A 12 13.74 -27.00 7.49
C GLY A 12 14.06 -25.52 7.75
N PHE A 13 15.23 -25.24 8.35
CA PHE A 13 15.64 -23.87 8.70
C PHE A 13 16.07 -23.05 7.46
N PHE A 14 16.66 -23.70 6.45
CA PHE A 14 17.04 -23.03 5.19
C PHE A 14 15.86 -22.71 4.27
N LEU A 15 14.78 -23.50 4.32
CA LEU A 15 13.56 -23.24 3.54
C LEU A 15 12.79 -22.01 4.03
N VAL A 16 12.79 -21.74 5.34
CA VAL A 16 12.08 -20.59 5.94
C VAL A 16 12.73 -19.25 5.59
N ILE A 17 14.07 -19.18 5.54
CA ILE A 17 14.79 -17.96 5.13
C ILE A 17 14.64 -17.72 3.62
N LEU A 18 14.60 -18.79 2.81
CA LEU A 18 14.38 -18.68 1.37
C LEU A 18 12.95 -18.22 1.03
N THR A 19 11.93 -18.59 1.82
CA THR A 19 10.56 -18.08 1.65
C THR A 19 10.39 -16.62 2.09
N ILE A 20 11.14 -16.17 3.10
CA ILE A 20 11.18 -14.75 3.50
C ILE A 20 11.88 -13.92 2.41
N ALA A 21 12.92 -14.46 1.77
CA ALA A 21 13.58 -13.81 0.64
C ALA A 21 12.76 -13.86 -0.68
N LEU A 22 12.05 -14.96 -0.98
CA LEU A 22 11.23 -15.06 -2.20
C LEU A 22 9.91 -14.29 -2.12
N SER A 23 9.32 -14.12 -0.93
CA SER A 23 8.15 -13.25 -0.76
C SER A 23 8.49 -11.76 -0.92
N LEU A 24 9.76 -11.38 -0.72
CA LEU A 24 10.30 -10.07 -1.10
C LEU A 24 10.53 -9.93 -2.62
N VAL A 25 10.77 -11.03 -3.34
CA VAL A 25 11.01 -11.02 -4.80
C VAL A 25 9.71 -11.03 -5.62
N PHE A 26 8.59 -11.55 -5.09
CA PHE A 26 7.30 -11.54 -5.81
C PHE A 26 6.64 -10.15 -5.97
N MET A 27 7.25 -9.09 -5.40
CA MET A 27 6.86 -7.70 -5.70
C MET A 27 7.45 -7.15 -7.01
N LEU A 28 8.35 -7.87 -7.69
CA LEU A 28 8.96 -7.41 -8.95
C LEU A 28 8.50 -8.26 -10.14
N GLY A 29 7.36 -7.85 -10.69
CA GLY A 29 7.02 -8.04 -12.11
C GLY A 29 6.23 -9.30 -12.46
N ILE A 30 5.02 -9.08 -12.98
CA ILE A 30 4.57 -9.46 -14.33
C ILE A 30 3.35 -8.58 -14.67
N GLY A 31 3.27 -8.14 -15.92
CA GLY A 31 2.67 -6.87 -16.35
C GLY A 31 1.15 -6.75 -16.22
N SER A 32 0.73 -5.52 -15.87
CA SER A 32 -0.65 -5.04 -15.90
C SER A 32 -0.99 -4.47 -17.28
N ASN A 33 -2.07 -4.98 -17.88
CA ASN A 33 -2.78 -4.30 -18.98
C ASN A 33 -3.68 -3.19 -18.39
N PRO A 34 -3.86 -2.04 -19.05
CA PRO A 34 -4.46 -0.87 -18.42
C PRO A 34 -5.97 -0.85 -18.62
N ALA A 35 -6.73 -0.94 -17.53
CA ALA A 35 -8.10 -0.42 -17.47
C ALA A 35 -8.51 -0.22 -16.00
N ALA A 36 -9.11 0.95 -15.75
CA ALA A 36 -9.58 1.47 -14.46
C ALA A 36 -8.47 2.01 -13.54
N GLY A 37 -8.46 3.34 -13.39
CA GLY A 37 -7.55 4.04 -12.49
C GLY A 37 -7.84 3.71 -11.04
N SER A 38 -7.00 2.85 -10.46
CA SER A 38 -6.77 2.79 -9.02
C SER A 38 -5.43 3.45 -8.71
N VAL A 39 -5.39 4.23 -7.63
CA VAL A 39 -4.18 4.88 -7.14
C VAL A 39 -3.40 3.80 -6.40
N ASP A 40 -2.34 3.32 -7.03
CA ASP A 40 -1.53 2.23 -6.50
C ASP A 40 -0.75 2.68 -5.25
N SER A 41 -0.91 1.94 -4.16
CA SER A 41 -0.12 2.10 -2.93
C SER A 41 1.35 1.66 -3.13
N SER A 42 1.66 0.99 -4.24
CA SER A 42 3.02 0.58 -4.60
C SER A 42 3.95 1.75 -4.94
N ASP A 43 3.41 2.93 -5.29
CA ASP A 43 4.20 4.14 -5.61
C ASP A 43 5.02 4.66 -4.41
N PHE A 44 4.67 4.29 -3.18
CA PHE A 44 5.40 4.72 -1.97
C PHE A 44 6.60 3.84 -1.61
N ALA A 45 6.69 2.62 -2.14
CA ALA A 45 7.74 1.68 -1.76
C ALA A 45 9.05 1.84 -2.55
N ASN A 46 9.07 2.65 -3.61
CA ASN A 46 10.16 2.65 -4.59
C ASN A 46 10.88 4.00 -4.74
N GLN A 47 11.20 4.65 -3.61
CA GLN A 47 12.02 5.87 -3.62
C GLN A 47 13.54 5.58 -3.63
N ASN A 48 14.01 4.37 -3.29
CA ASN A 48 15.45 4.07 -3.17
C ASN A 48 15.95 2.82 -3.94
N GLY A 49 15.25 2.39 -4.99
CA GLY A 49 15.82 1.46 -5.97
C GLY A 49 16.41 2.23 -7.14
N ASP A 50 17.74 2.36 -7.21
CA ASP A 50 18.45 2.70 -8.45
C ASP A 50 18.22 1.59 -9.47
N ILE A 51 17.05 1.58 -10.09
CA ILE A 51 16.75 0.80 -11.28
C ILE A 51 17.01 1.74 -12.44
N ALA A 52 17.92 1.38 -13.34
CA ALA A 52 18.28 2.14 -14.53
C ALA A 52 17.02 2.65 -15.27
N GLY A 53 16.71 3.93 -15.10
CA GLY A 53 15.55 4.60 -15.66
C GLY A 53 15.90 6.00 -16.09
N SER A 54 15.34 6.44 -17.22
CA SER A 54 15.50 7.81 -17.69
C SER A 54 14.61 8.77 -16.88
N LEU A 55 15.03 10.04 -16.84
CA LEU A 55 14.23 11.15 -16.36
C LEU A 55 13.70 11.94 -17.54
N SER A 56 12.44 12.37 -17.47
CA SER A 56 11.91 13.40 -18.36
C SER A 56 11.80 14.73 -17.63
N TYR A 57 12.39 15.76 -18.22
CA TYR A 57 12.30 17.15 -17.75
C TYR A 57 11.32 17.97 -18.61
N GLN A 58 10.85 17.43 -19.73
CA GLN A 58 9.82 18.04 -20.58
C GLN A 58 8.45 17.68 -20.01
N ILE A 59 7.99 18.51 -19.09
CA ILE A 59 6.76 18.33 -18.34
C ILE A 59 5.86 19.54 -18.59
N ASP A 60 4.72 19.29 -19.24
CA ASP A 60 3.72 20.31 -19.51
C ASP A 60 2.60 20.24 -18.47
N MET A 61 2.03 21.40 -18.15
CA MET A 61 0.81 21.50 -17.37
C MET A 61 -0.38 21.66 -18.32
N ASN A 62 -1.38 20.80 -18.19
CA ASN A 62 -2.61 20.83 -18.98
C ASN A 62 -3.86 21.13 -18.12
N SER A 63 -3.65 21.48 -16.86
CA SER A 63 -4.71 21.91 -15.93
C SER A 63 -4.39 23.27 -15.31
N SER A 64 -5.41 23.96 -14.81
CA SER A 64 -5.19 25.11 -13.93
C SER A 64 -4.53 24.67 -12.62
N MET A 65 -3.68 25.52 -12.06
CA MET A 65 -3.16 25.32 -10.71
C MET A 65 -4.31 25.41 -9.69
N PRO A 66 -4.27 24.60 -8.61
CA PRO A 66 -5.25 24.67 -7.54
C PRO A 66 -5.09 25.96 -6.74
N ALA A 67 -6.05 26.24 -5.87
CA ALA A 67 -5.91 27.29 -4.87
C ALA A 67 -4.67 27.05 -3.99
N ASN A 68 -4.01 28.13 -3.60
CA ASN A 68 -2.82 28.09 -2.76
C ASN A 68 -3.16 28.47 -1.31
N PRO A 69 -3.42 27.51 -0.41
CA PRO A 69 -3.52 27.82 1.02
C PRO A 69 -2.16 28.30 1.55
N GLU A 70 -2.14 29.36 2.35
CA GLU A 70 -0.90 29.89 2.92
C GLU A 70 -0.26 28.92 3.93
N THR A 71 -1.09 28.15 4.65
CA THR A 71 -0.63 27.20 5.66
C THR A 71 -1.39 25.88 5.61
N ILE A 72 -0.78 24.84 6.17
CA ILE A 72 -1.39 23.53 6.43
C ILE A 72 -1.10 23.07 7.84
N LEU A 73 -2.07 22.41 8.47
CA LEU A 73 -1.86 21.73 9.74
C LEU A 73 -0.90 20.56 9.54
N VAL A 74 0.20 20.51 10.30
CA VAL A 74 1.11 19.37 10.31
C VAL A 74 0.80 18.48 11.50
N TYR A 75 0.93 17.16 11.31
CA TYR A 75 0.73 16.17 12.36
C TYR A 75 2.04 15.49 12.72
N LYS A 76 2.27 15.30 14.01
CA LYS A 76 3.33 14.42 14.52
C LYS A 76 2.82 12.99 14.55
N THR A 77 3.67 12.06 14.19
CA THR A 77 3.38 10.63 14.27
C THR A 77 3.59 10.13 15.68
N ASN A 78 2.59 9.43 16.21
CA ASN A 78 2.69 8.78 17.51
C ASN A 78 3.36 7.40 17.32
N PRO A 79 4.37 7.05 18.12
CA PRO A 79 4.93 5.70 18.10
C PRO A 79 3.85 4.65 18.38
N PRO A 80 3.81 3.54 17.62
CA PRO A 80 2.81 2.50 17.84
C PRO A 80 3.08 1.74 19.14
N ILE A 81 2.03 1.33 19.83
CA ILE A 81 2.12 0.49 21.03
C ILE A 81 2.00 -0.97 20.61
N VAL A 82 3.15 -1.62 20.38
CA VAL A 82 3.21 -3.04 19.99
C VAL A 82 3.82 -3.87 21.11
N ASN A 83 2.98 -4.61 21.81
CA ASN A 83 3.36 -5.51 22.88
C ASN A 83 2.43 -6.74 22.91
N LYS A 84 2.75 -7.71 23.77
CA LYS A 84 1.96 -8.94 23.94
C LYS A 84 0.45 -8.67 24.11
N GLU A 85 0.07 -7.72 24.93
CA GLU A 85 -1.34 -7.44 25.23
C GLU A 85 -2.06 -6.89 24.00
N THR A 86 -1.49 -5.88 23.33
CA THR A 86 -2.10 -5.27 22.15
C THR A 86 -2.17 -6.25 20.98
N THR A 87 -1.13 -7.07 20.79
CA THR A 87 -1.11 -8.11 19.75
C THR A 87 -2.14 -9.20 19.99
N LEU A 88 -2.27 -9.72 21.21
CA LEU A 88 -3.30 -10.74 21.52
C LEU A 88 -4.72 -10.17 21.43
N ALA A 89 -4.93 -8.92 21.86
CA ALA A 89 -6.22 -8.25 21.73
C ALA A 89 -6.63 -8.09 20.26
N LEU A 90 -5.68 -7.73 19.38
CA LEU A 90 -5.94 -7.63 17.95
C LEU A 90 -6.17 -9.01 17.33
N ALA A 91 -5.39 -10.03 17.67
CA ALA A 91 -5.57 -11.40 17.16
C ALA A 91 -6.97 -11.96 17.46
N LYS A 92 -7.51 -11.62 18.63
CA LYS A 92 -8.88 -11.99 19.02
C LYS A 92 -9.93 -11.40 18.08
N LYS A 93 -9.75 -10.19 17.53
CA LYS A 93 -10.64 -9.58 16.53
C LYS A 93 -10.69 -10.40 15.22
N PHE A 94 -9.69 -11.23 14.95
CA PHE A 94 -9.63 -12.10 13.78
C PHE A 94 -9.90 -13.58 14.13
N ASN A 95 -10.28 -13.88 15.37
CA ASN A 95 -10.39 -15.25 15.90
C ASN A 95 -9.10 -16.09 15.73
N VAL A 96 -7.93 -15.44 15.74
CA VAL A 96 -6.64 -16.13 15.66
C VAL A 96 -6.21 -16.50 17.07
N THR A 97 -6.18 -17.80 17.35
CA THR A 97 -5.66 -18.38 18.59
C THR A 97 -4.46 -19.26 18.27
N GLY A 98 -3.42 -19.19 19.09
CA GLY A 98 -2.25 -20.06 18.95
C GLY A 98 -1.02 -19.48 19.63
N THR A 99 0.14 -19.75 19.04
CA THR A 99 1.44 -19.36 19.59
C THR A 99 1.76 -17.90 19.30
N LEU A 100 2.05 -17.13 20.36
CA LEU A 100 2.65 -15.81 20.25
C LEU A 100 4.16 -15.95 19.99
N ARG A 101 4.66 -15.28 18.95
CA ARG A 101 6.10 -15.20 18.63
C ARG A 101 6.58 -13.77 18.80
N GLY A 102 7.57 -13.59 19.68
CA GLY A 102 7.96 -12.27 20.15
C GLY A 102 6.77 -11.58 20.83
N ASP A 103 6.51 -10.32 20.47
CA ASP A 103 5.40 -9.54 20.98
C ASP A 103 4.50 -8.99 19.88
N CYS A 104 4.58 -9.53 18.66
CA CYS A 104 3.98 -8.89 17.49
C CYS A 104 3.39 -9.86 16.46
N VAL A 105 3.51 -11.18 16.68
CA VAL A 105 2.96 -12.19 15.77
C VAL A 105 2.18 -13.24 16.55
N VAL A 106 0.94 -13.51 16.14
CA VAL A 106 0.16 -14.66 16.60
C VAL A 106 -0.07 -15.59 15.43
N GLN A 107 0.25 -16.86 15.59
CA GLN A 107 0.07 -17.88 14.56
C GLN A 107 -0.72 -19.05 15.15
N SER A 108 -1.74 -19.51 14.43
CA SER A 108 -2.48 -20.72 14.79
C SER A 108 -1.58 -21.96 14.76
N ASP A 109 -1.93 -22.97 15.56
CA ASP A 109 -1.11 -24.19 15.70
C ASP A 109 -1.04 -25.00 14.40
N ASP A 110 -2.08 -24.93 13.56
CA ASP A 110 -2.13 -25.52 12.21
C ASP A 110 -1.42 -24.67 11.14
N LEU A 111 -0.88 -23.51 11.53
CA LEU A 111 -0.22 -22.53 10.66
C LEU A 111 -1.12 -21.92 9.58
N MET A 112 -2.44 -22.12 9.67
CA MET A 112 -3.37 -21.63 8.65
C MET A 112 -3.80 -20.18 8.86
N TYR A 113 -3.73 -19.65 10.09
CA TYR A 113 -4.15 -18.28 10.41
C TYR A 113 -3.04 -17.53 11.11
N GLY A 114 -2.70 -16.35 10.59
CA GLY A 114 -1.65 -15.51 11.13
C GLY A 114 -2.12 -14.08 11.32
N LEU A 115 -1.62 -13.42 12.37
CA LEU A 115 -1.68 -11.99 12.56
C LEU A 115 -0.27 -11.47 12.87
N GLU A 116 0.16 -10.42 12.19
CA GLU A 116 1.42 -9.73 12.41
C GLU A 116 1.19 -8.22 12.58
N ILE A 117 1.95 -7.60 13.49
CA ILE A 117 2.03 -6.15 13.67
C ILE A 117 3.47 -5.70 13.49
N LEU A 118 3.72 -4.81 12.54
CA LEU A 118 5.04 -4.25 12.34
C LEU A 118 5.36 -3.21 13.42
N LYS A 119 6.36 -3.47 14.26
CA LYS A 119 6.71 -2.60 15.40
C LYS A 119 7.03 -1.15 15.03
N ILE A 120 7.56 -0.91 13.82
CA ILE A 120 7.98 0.42 13.37
C ILE A 120 6.78 1.34 13.10
N SER A 121 5.69 0.80 12.54
CA SER A 121 4.56 1.60 12.05
C SER A 121 3.22 1.24 12.68
N GLY A 122 3.13 0.12 13.42
CA GLY A 122 1.86 -0.47 13.84
C GLY A 122 1.06 -1.07 12.67
N SER A 123 1.63 -1.11 11.46
CA SER A 123 0.98 -1.74 10.32
C SER A 123 0.65 -3.18 10.64
N THR A 124 -0.59 -3.59 10.40
CA THR A 124 -1.08 -4.92 10.74
C THR A 124 -1.36 -5.70 9.48
N ARG A 125 -1.09 -7.01 9.53
CA ARG A 125 -1.49 -7.97 8.51
C ARG A 125 -2.14 -9.18 9.16
N TYR A 126 -3.29 -9.59 8.65
CA TYR A 126 -3.92 -10.87 8.92
C TYR A 126 -3.96 -11.71 7.64
N THR A 127 -3.74 -13.01 7.76
CA THR A 127 -3.78 -13.95 6.63
C THR A 127 -4.55 -15.22 7.01
N ASN A 128 -5.44 -15.66 6.13
CA ASN A 128 -6.08 -16.97 6.14
C ASN A 128 -5.51 -17.82 4.99
N ALA A 129 -4.56 -18.69 5.33
CA ALA A 129 -3.96 -19.67 4.45
C ALA A 129 -4.73 -21.01 4.40
N ASN A 130 -5.84 -21.16 5.14
CA ASN A 130 -6.72 -22.34 5.05
C ASN A 130 -7.55 -22.32 3.75
N ARG A 131 -6.86 -22.35 2.60
CA ARG A 131 -7.46 -22.37 1.26
C ARG A 131 -7.06 -23.68 0.57
N PRO A 132 -7.58 -24.83 1.06
CA PRO A 132 -7.07 -26.17 0.70
C PRO A 132 -7.27 -26.56 -0.77
N ASN A 133 -8.02 -25.78 -1.56
CA ASN A 133 -8.08 -25.95 -3.01
C ASN A 133 -8.35 -24.63 -3.74
N GLU A 134 -7.75 -24.48 -4.92
CA GLU A 134 -7.97 -23.36 -5.84
C GLU A 134 -9.45 -23.24 -6.28
N LEU A 135 -10.21 -24.33 -6.16
CA LEU A 135 -11.64 -24.36 -6.45
C LEU A 135 -12.47 -23.50 -5.51
N MET A 136 -12.02 -23.24 -4.28
CA MET A 136 -12.78 -22.42 -3.33
C MET A 136 -12.84 -20.97 -3.76
N ASP A 137 -11.73 -20.47 -4.31
CA ASP A 137 -11.54 -19.09 -4.77
C ASP A 137 -11.67 -18.98 -6.29
N SER A 138 -12.40 -19.90 -6.93
CA SER A 138 -12.62 -19.89 -8.37
C SER A 138 -13.40 -18.62 -8.79
N PRO A 139 -13.15 -18.04 -9.98
CA PRO A 139 -13.73 -16.76 -10.37
C PRO A 139 -15.27 -16.69 -10.28
N ASN A 140 -15.95 -17.81 -10.55
CA ASN A 140 -17.41 -17.91 -10.46
C ASN A 140 -17.98 -17.96 -9.03
N LYS A 141 -17.14 -18.12 -8.01
CA LYS A 141 -17.50 -18.08 -6.59
C LYS A 141 -17.17 -16.76 -5.92
N LEU A 142 -16.45 -15.87 -6.61
CA LEU A 142 -16.14 -14.55 -6.09
C LEU A 142 -17.41 -13.68 -6.08
N PRO A 143 -17.60 -12.84 -5.04
CA PRO A 143 -18.73 -11.92 -5.01
C PRO A 143 -18.64 -10.86 -6.13
N SER A 144 -19.77 -10.19 -6.38
CA SER A 144 -19.77 -8.96 -7.18
C SER A 144 -19.04 -7.83 -6.44
N ASP A 145 -18.63 -6.76 -7.13
CA ASP A 145 -17.92 -5.63 -6.51
C ASP A 145 -18.74 -4.98 -5.38
N LYS A 146 -20.03 -4.74 -5.61
CA LYS A 146 -20.95 -4.18 -4.60
C LYS A 146 -21.09 -5.09 -3.38
N GLU A 147 -21.11 -6.40 -3.61
CA GLU A 147 -21.19 -7.38 -2.53
C GLU A 147 -19.86 -7.49 -1.76
N ALA A 148 -18.73 -7.41 -2.45
CA ALA A 148 -17.40 -7.36 -1.85
C ALA A 148 -17.23 -6.12 -0.96
N GLU A 149 -17.61 -4.94 -1.45
CA GLU A 149 -17.62 -3.70 -0.64
C GLU A 149 -18.45 -3.86 0.62
N ARG A 150 -19.67 -4.41 0.50
CA ARG A 150 -20.57 -4.68 1.63
C ARG A 150 -19.95 -5.62 2.66
N ILE A 151 -19.39 -6.74 2.20
CA ILE A 151 -18.72 -7.74 3.05
C ILE A 151 -17.54 -7.12 3.79
N ALA A 152 -16.66 -6.41 3.06
CA ALA A 152 -15.50 -5.76 3.65
C ALA A 152 -15.91 -4.70 4.68
N THR A 153 -16.90 -3.86 4.38
CA THR A 153 -17.37 -2.81 5.29
C THR A 153 -17.92 -3.44 6.57
N GLN A 154 -18.79 -4.45 6.45
CA GLN A 154 -19.35 -5.14 7.60
C GLN A 154 -18.30 -5.85 8.45
N PHE A 155 -17.29 -6.44 7.82
CA PHE A 155 -16.16 -7.02 8.52
C PHE A 155 -15.40 -5.97 9.33
N LEU A 156 -15.05 -4.83 8.72
CA LEU A 156 -14.31 -3.77 9.39
C LEU A 156 -15.11 -3.15 10.54
N GLU A 157 -16.40 -2.87 10.34
CA GLU A 157 -17.27 -2.33 11.38
C GLU A 157 -17.49 -3.34 12.52
N GLY A 158 -17.78 -4.60 12.18
CA GLY A 158 -18.07 -5.66 13.16
C GLY A 158 -16.87 -6.02 14.03
N GLN A 159 -15.65 -5.79 13.56
CA GLN A 159 -14.42 -6.04 14.31
C GLN A 159 -13.79 -4.78 14.92
N ASP A 160 -14.45 -3.62 14.82
CA ASP A 160 -13.88 -2.34 15.28
C ASP A 160 -12.50 -2.10 14.63
N LEU A 161 -12.45 -2.28 13.30
CA LEU A 161 -11.30 -2.07 12.42
C LEU A 161 -11.60 -0.99 11.36
N PHE A 162 -12.71 -0.25 11.50
CA PHE A 162 -13.09 0.84 10.61
C PHE A 162 -12.89 2.21 11.29
N PRO A 163 -11.67 2.74 11.28
CA PRO A 163 -11.34 3.97 11.98
C PRO A 163 -11.99 5.20 11.35
N LYS A 164 -12.19 6.23 12.16
CA LYS A 164 -12.67 7.54 11.70
C LYS A 164 -11.75 8.09 10.60
N GLY A 165 -12.36 8.62 9.54
CA GLY A 165 -11.64 9.18 8.39
C GLY A 165 -11.27 8.15 7.33
N ALA A 166 -11.59 6.86 7.54
CA ALA A 166 -11.59 5.87 6.46
C ALA A 166 -12.72 6.15 5.46
N TYR A 167 -12.43 5.96 4.17
CA TYR A 167 -13.41 6.08 3.10
C TYR A 167 -13.13 5.02 2.03
N PHE A 168 -14.18 4.49 1.39
CA PHE A 168 -14.03 3.56 0.28
C PHE A 168 -13.25 4.21 -0.88
N SER A 169 -12.13 3.60 -1.30
CA SER A 169 -11.25 4.15 -2.33
C SER A 169 -11.22 3.35 -3.62
N GLY A 170 -11.68 2.09 -3.61
CA GLY A 170 -11.78 1.28 -4.83
C GLY A 170 -11.74 -0.22 -4.59
N ILE A 171 -11.87 -0.96 -5.68
CA ILE A 171 -11.83 -2.41 -5.73
C ILE A 171 -10.83 -2.84 -6.81
N GLU A 172 -10.02 -3.84 -6.49
CA GLU A 172 -9.11 -4.47 -7.44
C GLU A 172 -9.33 -5.98 -7.47
N ARG A 173 -9.28 -6.57 -8.67
CA ARG A 173 -9.47 -8.00 -8.86
C ARG A 173 -8.17 -8.63 -9.32
N TYR A 174 -7.74 -9.65 -8.60
CA TYR A 174 -6.55 -10.42 -8.92
C TYR A 174 -6.95 -11.82 -9.31
N TYR A 175 -6.36 -12.32 -10.40
CA TYR A 175 -6.58 -13.68 -10.87
C TYR A 175 -5.24 -14.32 -11.17
N VAL A 176 -5.07 -15.56 -10.71
CA VAL A 176 -3.99 -16.42 -11.20
C VAL A 176 -4.42 -17.03 -12.51
N LYS A 177 -3.62 -16.77 -13.54
CA LYS A 177 -3.90 -17.11 -14.93
C LYS A 177 -2.82 -18.03 -15.48
N SER A 178 -3.21 -18.99 -16.31
CA SER A 178 -2.29 -19.75 -17.16
C SER A 178 -2.77 -19.75 -18.61
N MET A 179 -1.93 -20.24 -19.51
CA MET A 179 -2.32 -20.51 -20.90
C MET A 179 -2.59 -22.01 -21.06
N ASP A 180 -3.64 -22.37 -21.80
CA ASP A 180 -3.88 -23.74 -22.23
C ASP A 180 -2.96 -24.12 -23.41
N LYS A 181 -3.00 -25.39 -23.81
CA LYS A 181 -2.22 -25.91 -24.94
C LYS A 181 -2.55 -25.28 -26.30
N ASN A 182 -3.68 -24.58 -26.40
CA ASN A 182 -4.15 -23.88 -27.61
C ASN A 182 -3.88 -22.37 -27.54
N GLY A 183 -3.27 -21.88 -26.44
CA GLY A 183 -3.00 -20.47 -26.22
C GLY A 183 -4.19 -19.67 -25.67
N ASN A 184 -5.22 -20.32 -25.13
CA ASN A 184 -6.31 -19.62 -24.43
C ASN A 184 -5.94 -19.35 -22.98
N GLU A 185 -6.30 -18.18 -22.47
CA GLU A 185 -6.14 -17.84 -21.05
C GLU A 185 -7.15 -18.62 -20.18
N ILE A 186 -6.65 -19.32 -19.17
CA ILE A 186 -7.45 -20.00 -18.13
C ILE A 186 -7.22 -19.25 -16.81
N GLN A 187 -8.31 -18.87 -16.14
CA GLN A 187 -8.29 -18.32 -14.78
C GLN A 187 -8.55 -19.46 -13.79
N HIS A 188 -7.63 -19.66 -12.84
CA HIS A 188 -7.71 -20.75 -11.86
C HIS A 188 -8.44 -20.33 -10.60
N TYR A 189 -7.95 -19.26 -9.97
CA TYR A 189 -8.53 -18.67 -8.76
C TYR A 189 -8.24 -17.18 -8.72
N GLY A 190 -8.98 -16.46 -7.89
CA GLY A 190 -8.80 -15.03 -7.73
C GLY A 190 -9.17 -14.53 -6.35
N ARG A 191 -8.94 -13.24 -6.15
CA ARG A 191 -9.35 -12.50 -4.96
C ARG A 191 -9.78 -11.10 -5.35
N ILE A 192 -10.62 -10.52 -4.51
CA ILE A 192 -11.06 -9.13 -4.64
C ILE A 192 -10.47 -8.35 -3.48
N GLU A 193 -9.66 -7.34 -3.75
CA GLU A 193 -9.18 -6.41 -2.75
C GLU A 193 -10.09 -5.19 -2.71
N VAL A 194 -10.73 -4.97 -1.56
CA VAL A 194 -11.50 -3.77 -1.26
C VAL A 194 -10.59 -2.82 -0.50
N LYS A 195 -10.37 -1.62 -1.04
CA LYS A 195 -9.43 -0.63 -0.50
C LYS A 195 -10.18 0.54 0.13
N TYR A 196 -9.70 0.97 1.28
CA TYR A 196 -10.16 2.16 1.99
C TYR A 196 -9.00 3.12 2.19
N GLY A 197 -9.17 4.36 1.73
CA GLY A 197 -8.22 5.43 1.94
C GLY A 197 -8.46 6.15 3.26
N ARG A 198 -7.53 7.04 3.62
CA ARG A 198 -7.62 7.88 4.81
C ARG A 198 -7.75 9.35 4.44
N ALA A 199 -8.57 10.08 5.19
CA ALA A 199 -8.60 11.54 5.16
C ALA A 199 -8.46 12.12 6.58
N LEU A 200 -7.66 13.17 6.72
CA LEU A 200 -7.53 13.99 7.94
C LEU A 200 -7.93 15.42 7.59
N ASN A 201 -8.92 15.98 8.29
CA ASN A 201 -9.47 17.30 8.00
C ASN A 201 -9.81 17.51 6.51
N ASN A 202 -10.46 16.52 5.91
CA ASN A 202 -10.85 16.47 4.48
C ASN A 202 -9.67 16.47 3.48
N ILE A 203 -8.43 16.31 3.94
CA ILE A 203 -7.24 16.15 3.10
C ILE A 203 -6.85 14.67 3.07
N LYS A 204 -6.67 14.12 1.87
CA LYS A 204 -6.30 12.71 1.69
C LYS A 204 -4.91 12.42 2.24
N VAL A 205 -4.74 11.23 2.79
CA VAL A 205 -3.44 10.68 3.20
C VAL A 205 -3.07 9.55 2.24
N ILE A 206 -2.12 9.81 1.36
CA ILE A 206 -1.58 8.82 0.42
C ILE A 206 -0.64 7.88 1.19
N GLY A 207 -0.64 6.59 0.86
CA GLY A 207 0.18 5.58 1.54
C GLY A 207 -0.37 5.10 2.89
N SER A 208 -1.50 5.66 3.36
CA SER A 208 -2.23 5.20 4.55
C SER A 208 -3.62 4.70 4.14
N GLY A 209 -3.98 3.51 4.60
CA GLY A 209 -5.22 2.86 4.19
C GLY A 209 -5.40 1.47 4.78
N ILE A 210 -6.52 0.87 4.42
CA ILE A 210 -6.91 -0.51 4.77
C ILE A 210 -7.21 -1.25 3.48
N THR A 211 -6.72 -2.48 3.37
CA THR A 211 -7.09 -3.41 2.31
C THR A 211 -7.70 -4.66 2.93
N VAL A 212 -8.86 -5.05 2.43
CA VAL A 212 -9.53 -6.31 2.78
C VAL A 212 -9.59 -7.18 1.53
N ALA A 213 -8.90 -8.31 1.52
CA ALA A 213 -8.99 -9.27 0.45
C ALA A 213 -10.09 -10.29 0.74
N ILE A 214 -10.93 -10.51 -0.26
CA ILE A 214 -12.10 -11.40 -0.23
C ILE A 214 -11.90 -12.51 -1.25
N GLY A 215 -12.04 -13.75 -0.79
CA GLY A 215 -12.04 -14.95 -1.61
C GLY A 215 -13.45 -15.39 -2.02
N GLY A 216 -13.55 -16.63 -2.48
CA GLY A 216 -14.82 -17.23 -2.86
C GLY A 216 -15.79 -17.35 -1.69
N ASN A 217 -17.08 -17.29 -2.00
CA ASN A 217 -18.18 -17.27 -1.04
C ASN A 217 -18.16 -16.10 -0.04
N GLY A 218 -17.33 -15.08 -0.26
CA GLY A 218 -17.28 -13.88 0.58
C GLY A 218 -16.35 -13.98 1.79
N ASP A 219 -15.48 -14.98 1.84
CA ASP A 219 -14.52 -15.14 2.94
C ASP A 219 -13.47 -14.04 2.97
N ILE A 220 -13.14 -13.56 4.17
CA ILE A 220 -11.99 -12.68 4.39
C ILE A 220 -10.71 -13.53 4.38
N ILE A 221 -9.83 -13.27 3.41
CA ILE A 221 -8.58 -14.03 3.24
C ILE A 221 -7.35 -13.27 3.69
N GLU A 222 -7.42 -11.94 3.61
CA GLU A 222 -6.34 -11.06 4.02
C GLU A 222 -6.93 -9.76 4.53
N TYR A 223 -6.30 -9.20 5.56
CA TYR A 223 -6.49 -7.83 5.96
C TYR A 223 -5.11 -7.20 6.11
N SER A 224 -4.92 -6.01 5.57
CA SER A 224 -3.71 -5.23 5.82
C SER A 224 -4.07 -3.77 6.07
N THR A 225 -3.29 -3.12 6.92
CA THR A 225 -3.51 -1.72 7.26
C THR A 225 -2.20 -0.98 7.49
N ILE A 226 -2.18 0.28 7.10
CA ILE A 226 -1.15 1.26 7.43
C ILE A 226 -1.89 2.46 8.01
N TRP A 227 -2.06 2.44 9.33
CA TRP A 227 -2.89 3.42 10.03
C TRP A 227 -2.18 3.95 11.27
N ARG A 228 -1.14 4.75 11.06
CA ARG A 228 -0.41 5.40 12.15
C ARG A 228 -1.31 6.39 12.89
N GLU A 229 -1.09 6.53 14.19
CA GLU A 229 -1.78 7.53 14.99
C GLU A 229 -1.06 8.88 14.87
N TYR A 230 -1.84 9.96 14.80
CA TYR A 230 -1.35 11.30 14.50
C TYR A 230 -1.88 12.32 15.50
N THR A 231 -0.99 13.20 15.98
CA THR A 231 -1.35 14.31 16.86
C THR A 231 -1.14 15.63 16.11
N PRO A 232 -2.14 16.53 16.06
CA PRO A 232 -1.98 17.83 15.39
C PRO A 232 -0.95 18.70 16.13
N VAL A 233 -0.08 19.38 15.38
CA VAL A 233 0.94 20.27 15.94
C VAL A 233 0.49 21.73 15.79
N LYS A 234 0.64 22.30 14.59
CA LYS A 234 0.19 23.66 14.24
C LYS A 234 0.20 23.84 12.71
N GLY A 235 -0.25 25.00 12.25
CA GLY A 235 -0.12 25.42 10.85
C GLY A 235 1.32 25.77 10.49
N PHE A 236 1.80 25.28 9.34
CA PHE A 236 3.10 25.62 8.75
C PHE A 236 2.93 26.20 7.34
N PRO A 237 3.80 27.14 6.93
CA PRO A 237 3.71 27.75 5.61
C PRO A 237 4.00 26.77 4.49
N LEU A 238 3.27 26.94 3.40
CA LEU A 238 3.36 26.12 2.20
C LEU A 238 4.11 26.81 1.06
N LYS A 239 4.79 26.02 0.24
CA LYS A 239 5.17 26.39 -1.11
C LYS A 239 3.91 26.45 -1.98
N SER A 240 3.85 27.42 -2.89
CA SER A 240 2.77 27.48 -3.87
C SER A 240 2.82 26.30 -4.86
N PRO A 241 1.70 25.91 -5.48
CA PRO A 241 1.69 24.86 -6.49
C PRO A 241 2.58 25.19 -7.70
N GLU A 242 2.76 26.47 -8.05
CA GLU A 242 3.67 26.90 -9.11
C GLU A 242 5.14 26.67 -8.74
N THR A 243 5.53 27.00 -7.51
CA THR A 243 6.87 26.71 -6.99
C THR A 243 7.14 25.21 -6.97
N ALA A 244 6.18 24.42 -6.47
CA ALA A 244 6.30 22.96 -6.47
C ALA A 244 6.39 22.38 -7.90
N PHE A 245 5.64 22.93 -8.86
CA PHE A 245 5.74 22.51 -10.25
C PHE A 245 7.08 22.90 -10.90
N ALA A 246 7.62 24.06 -10.54
CA ALA A 246 8.95 24.48 -10.98
C ALA A 246 10.04 23.55 -10.42
N GLU A 247 9.88 23.07 -9.19
CA GLU A 247 10.75 22.04 -8.60
C GLU A 247 10.60 20.70 -9.32
N LEU A 248 9.37 20.25 -9.61
CA LEU A 248 9.12 19.03 -10.37
C LEU A 248 9.87 19.03 -11.72
N LYS A 249 9.86 20.15 -12.44
CA LYS A 249 10.61 20.31 -13.70
C LYS A 249 12.13 20.24 -13.53
N LYS A 250 12.66 20.54 -12.34
CA LYS A 250 14.10 20.43 -12.05
C LYS A 250 14.50 19.01 -11.68
N VAL A 251 13.70 18.32 -10.87
CA VAL A 251 13.99 16.93 -10.46
C VAL A 251 13.67 15.92 -11.57
N GLY A 252 12.72 16.27 -12.44
CA GLY A 252 12.26 15.40 -13.51
C GLY A 252 11.26 14.34 -13.03
N VAL A 253 10.58 13.72 -13.98
CA VAL A 253 9.65 12.61 -13.77
C VAL A 253 10.36 11.30 -14.06
N LYS A 254 10.18 10.29 -13.20
CA LYS A 254 10.76 8.96 -13.44
C LYS A 254 10.02 8.26 -14.58
N THR A 255 10.74 7.85 -15.63
CA THR A 255 10.09 7.28 -16.82
C THR A 255 10.28 5.79 -17.01
N GLY A 256 11.20 5.17 -16.26
CA GLY A 256 11.63 3.79 -16.46
C GLY A 256 12.63 3.68 -17.60
N ILE A 257 12.74 2.49 -18.20
CA ILE A 257 13.74 2.18 -19.24
C ILE A 257 13.47 2.99 -20.52
N GLU A 258 12.21 3.29 -20.81
CA GLU A 258 11.80 4.02 -21.99
C GLU A 258 11.69 5.53 -21.70
N THR A 259 12.31 6.35 -22.56
CA THR A 259 12.14 7.80 -22.53
C THR A 259 10.85 8.18 -23.27
N PRO A 260 9.87 8.81 -22.60
CA PRO A 260 8.62 9.24 -23.21
C PRO A 260 8.89 10.42 -24.14
N SER A 261 8.02 10.59 -25.13
CA SER A 261 8.03 11.75 -26.02
C SER A 261 7.50 13.00 -25.32
N ARG A 262 6.61 12.84 -24.33
CA ARG A 262 6.00 13.94 -23.59
C ARG A 262 5.51 13.47 -22.22
N VAL A 263 5.58 14.35 -21.21
CA VAL A 263 4.87 14.17 -19.94
C VAL A 263 3.90 15.33 -19.76
N THR A 264 2.65 15.02 -19.46
CA THR A 264 1.59 16.02 -19.26
C THR A 264 0.95 15.81 -17.90
N ILE A 265 0.95 16.85 -17.07
CA ILE A 265 0.23 16.87 -15.78
C ILE A 265 -1.18 17.41 -16.00
N ASN A 266 -2.16 16.64 -15.56
CA ASN A 266 -3.59 16.89 -15.76
C ASN A 266 -4.33 17.24 -14.46
N ASN A 267 -3.71 17.00 -13.30
CA ASN A 267 -4.31 17.30 -12.01
C ASN A 267 -3.24 17.56 -10.95
N VAL A 268 -3.44 18.60 -10.16
CA VAL A 268 -2.57 18.97 -9.03
C VAL A 268 -3.42 19.21 -7.81
N TYR A 269 -3.07 18.58 -6.69
CA TYR A 269 -3.79 18.75 -5.43
C TYR A 269 -2.88 18.55 -4.22
N LEU A 270 -3.26 19.16 -3.10
CA LEU A 270 -2.58 19.01 -1.82
C LEU A 270 -3.05 17.73 -1.12
N ALA A 271 -2.10 16.97 -0.58
CA ALA A 271 -2.37 15.77 0.21
C ALA A 271 -1.36 15.64 1.35
N TYR A 272 -1.58 14.67 2.21
CA TYR A 272 -0.54 14.13 3.08
C TYR A 272 0.06 12.86 2.47
N ALA A 273 1.32 12.60 2.76
CA ALA A 273 2.08 11.44 2.36
C ALA A 273 2.53 10.69 3.62
N SER A 274 2.08 9.44 3.77
CA SER A 274 2.61 8.54 4.78
C SER A 274 3.65 7.61 4.17
N LYS A 275 4.77 7.43 4.87
CA LYS A 275 5.84 6.52 4.46
C LYS A 275 5.38 5.07 4.52
N ALA A 276 6.02 4.23 3.70
CA ALA A 276 5.77 2.80 3.71
C ALA A 276 5.99 2.18 5.12
N PRO A 277 5.38 1.01 5.41
CA PRO A 277 5.30 0.47 6.77
C PRO A 277 6.66 0.23 7.44
N ALA A 278 7.67 -0.12 6.65
CA ALA A 278 9.02 -0.44 7.11
C ALA A 278 9.85 0.79 7.51
N PHE A 279 9.34 2.00 7.29
CA PHE A 279 10.06 3.23 7.57
C PHE A 279 9.47 3.97 8.76
N GLU A 280 10.36 4.53 9.58
CA GLU A 280 10.02 5.49 10.61
C GLU A 280 9.52 6.80 9.99
N GLU A 281 8.49 7.36 10.61
CA GLU A 281 7.83 8.58 10.18
C GLU A 281 7.68 9.47 11.40
N ASP A 282 8.41 10.58 11.48
CA ASP A 282 8.34 11.49 12.61
C ASP A 282 7.11 12.39 12.56
N TYR A 283 6.71 12.77 11.34
CA TYR A 283 5.55 13.58 11.05
C TYR A 283 4.94 13.17 9.72
N LEU A 284 3.65 13.46 9.57
CA LEU A 284 2.94 13.21 8.34
C LEU A 284 3.20 14.34 7.33
N GLU A 285 3.87 14.02 6.23
CA GLU A 285 4.41 15.02 5.29
C GLU A 285 3.32 15.59 4.37
N PRO A 286 3.08 16.92 4.35
CA PRO A 286 2.25 17.53 3.33
C PRO A 286 2.97 17.54 1.97
N VAL A 287 2.28 17.15 0.90
CA VAL A 287 2.82 17.06 -0.46
C VAL A 287 1.87 17.66 -1.50
N TRP A 288 2.43 18.30 -2.51
CA TRP A 288 1.74 18.56 -3.77
C TRP A 288 1.83 17.30 -4.64
N VAL A 289 0.66 16.76 -5.00
CA VAL A 289 0.55 15.58 -5.86
C VAL A 289 0.29 16.03 -7.29
N PHE A 290 1.17 15.64 -8.21
CA PHE A 290 1.07 15.91 -9.64
C PHE A 290 0.67 14.63 -10.36
N LYS A 291 -0.56 14.57 -10.87
CA LYS A 291 -1.07 13.43 -11.64
C LYS A 291 -1.19 13.76 -13.11
N GLY A 292 -0.78 12.83 -13.95
CA GLY A 292 -0.72 13.06 -15.38
C GLY A 292 -0.52 11.77 -16.15
N GLU A 293 -0.05 11.94 -17.38
CA GLU A 293 0.25 10.86 -18.30
C GLU A 293 1.59 11.12 -19.00
N LYS A 294 2.34 10.04 -19.25
CA LYS A 294 3.49 10.03 -20.14
C LYS A 294 3.10 9.38 -21.46
N THR A 295 3.40 10.05 -22.57
CA THR A 295 3.21 9.53 -23.92
C THR A 295 4.48 8.83 -24.36
N MET A 296 4.36 7.55 -24.71
CA MET A 296 5.47 6.72 -25.17
C MET A 296 5.67 6.89 -26.69
N LYS A 297 6.77 6.35 -27.23
CA LYS A 297 7.10 6.50 -28.66
C LYS A 297 6.10 5.82 -29.60
N ASP A 298 5.42 4.78 -29.12
CA ASP A 298 4.34 4.06 -29.81
C ASP A 298 2.97 4.74 -29.64
N ALA A 299 2.95 5.98 -29.15
CA ALA A 299 1.75 6.77 -28.84
C ALA A 299 0.86 6.20 -27.72
N GLN A 300 1.29 5.15 -27.01
CA GLN A 300 0.59 4.70 -25.81
C GLN A 300 0.80 5.71 -24.68
N THR A 301 -0.25 5.96 -23.90
CA THR A 301 -0.13 6.74 -22.66
C THR A 301 -0.05 5.82 -21.46
N ARG A 302 0.77 6.22 -20.48
CA ARG A 302 0.87 5.55 -19.17
C ARG A 302 0.65 6.59 -18.08
N PRO A 303 -0.07 6.26 -17.00
CA PRO A 303 -0.26 7.20 -15.90
C PRO A 303 1.07 7.54 -15.25
N VAL A 304 1.15 8.73 -14.68
CA VAL A 304 2.26 9.14 -13.82
C VAL A 304 1.74 9.93 -12.64
N THR A 305 2.33 9.66 -11.47
CA THR A 305 2.09 10.40 -10.24
C THR A 305 3.43 10.79 -9.64
N GLU A 306 3.62 12.07 -9.36
CA GLU A 306 4.81 12.60 -8.70
C GLU A 306 4.42 13.41 -7.47
N TYR A 307 5.33 13.45 -6.50
CA TYR A 307 5.11 14.09 -5.20
C TYR A 307 6.22 15.10 -4.94
N ILE A 308 5.85 16.34 -4.61
CA ILE A 308 6.79 17.37 -4.16
C ILE A 308 6.42 17.77 -2.74
N PRO A 309 7.36 17.74 -1.76
CA PRO A 309 7.10 18.23 -0.41
C PRO A 309 6.49 19.62 -0.46
N ALA A 310 5.43 19.87 0.29
CA ALA A 310 4.67 21.12 0.18
C ALA A 310 5.12 22.18 1.19
N LEU A 311 5.81 21.79 2.27
CA LEU A 311 6.36 22.73 3.26
C LEU A 311 7.54 23.54 2.69
N THR A 312 7.70 24.77 3.16
CA THR A 312 8.91 25.56 2.88
C THR A 312 10.12 25.03 3.65
N ASP A 313 11.34 25.31 3.18
CA ASP A 313 12.57 24.86 3.85
C ASP A 313 12.66 25.34 5.30
N ASP A 314 12.20 26.58 5.57
CA ASP A 314 12.20 27.13 6.94
C ASP A 314 11.14 26.46 7.82
N ALA A 315 9.99 26.07 7.26
CA ALA A 315 9.01 25.26 7.99
C ALA A 315 9.60 23.91 8.39
N VAL A 316 10.27 23.21 7.46
CA VAL A 316 10.92 21.92 7.72
C VAL A 316 11.98 22.05 8.82
N LYS A 317 12.87 23.05 8.76
CA LYS A 317 13.88 23.30 9.80
C LYS A 317 13.25 23.52 11.18
N SER A 318 12.16 24.27 11.24
CA SER A 318 11.46 24.54 12.50
C SER A 318 10.78 23.30 13.08
N LEU A 319 10.27 22.39 12.25
CA LEU A 319 9.73 21.10 12.67
C LEU A 319 10.80 20.19 13.29
N SER A 320 11.98 20.11 12.68
CA SER A 320 13.09 19.30 13.20
C SER A 320 13.67 19.81 14.52
N SER A 321 13.36 21.06 14.90
CA SER A 321 13.83 21.69 16.14
C SER A 321 12.80 21.65 17.27
N SER A 322 11.63 21.03 17.05
CA SER A 322 10.47 21.00 17.96
C SER A 322 10.29 19.62 18.61
#